data_AF-A0A9P1H6F5-F1
#
_entry.id   AF-A0A9P1H6F5-F1
#
_cell.length_a   1.000
_cell.length_b   1.000
_cell.length_c   1.000
_cell.angle_alpha   90.00
_cell.angle_beta   90.00
_cell.angle_gamma   90.00
#
_symmetry.space_group_name_H-M   'P 1'
#
loop_
_entity.id
_entity.type
_entity.pdbx_description
1 polymer ?
#
loop_
_entity_poly.entity_id
_entity_poly.type
_entity_poly.pdbx_seq_one_letter_code
_entity_poly.pdbx_strand_id
1 'polypeptide(L)'
;MTLHFAKGNYFSYGASRPRLSRLIYPAPRPGHAGLGTHLTLDLAGRIRFGPDVEWVDTPEDLSVSSARLALAIDEIRDYLPAVDPDALAPDYAGIRPKLSRSGSVTHGTGFQDFIVRAEEGHGGWISLLGIESPGLTSSLAIAERVRRLLHG
;
A
#
# COMPACT_ATOMS: atom_id res chain seq x y z
N MET A 1 7.63 -10.94 -18.01
CA MET A 1 6.91 -9.96 -17.16
C MET A 1 7.85 -9.58 -16.03
N THR A 2 8.07 -8.30 -15.78
CA THR A 2 9.04 -7.84 -14.76
C THR A 2 8.28 -7.36 -13.54
N LEU A 3 8.67 -7.83 -12.36
CA LEU A 3 8.09 -7.36 -11.10
C LEU A 3 8.76 -6.05 -10.69
N HIS A 4 7.97 -5.13 -10.14
CA HIS A 4 8.43 -3.87 -9.61
C HIS A 4 8.09 -3.77 -8.12
N PHE A 5 8.92 -3.06 -7.36
CA PHE A 5 8.80 -2.98 -5.91
C PHE A 5 8.49 -1.56 -5.48
N ALA A 6 7.28 -1.34 -4.98
CA ALA A 6 6.86 -0.06 -4.41
C ALA A 6 6.84 -0.18 -2.89
N LYS A 7 7.92 0.30 -2.26
CA LYS A 7 8.04 0.46 -0.81
C LYS A 7 7.07 1.54 -0.34
N GLY A 8 6.45 1.29 0.80
CA GLY A 8 5.63 2.24 1.52
C GLY A 8 6.11 2.31 2.96
N ASN A 9 6.56 3.50 3.36
CA ASN A 9 6.96 3.84 4.71
C ASN A 9 5.74 4.35 5.49
N TYR A 10 5.67 3.97 6.75
CA TYR A 10 4.63 4.38 7.68
C TYR A 10 5.24 5.17 8.84
N PHE A 11 4.46 6.11 9.36
CA PHE A 11 4.85 6.96 10.47
C PHE A 11 3.85 6.81 11.61
N SER A 12 4.36 6.57 12.82
CA SER A 12 3.56 6.57 14.04
C SER A 12 3.32 8.00 14.50
N TYR A 13 2.25 8.21 15.27
CA TYR A 13 1.93 9.50 15.87
C TYR A 13 1.83 9.38 17.39
N GLY A 14 2.79 9.97 18.09
CA GLY A 14 2.96 9.83 19.54
C GLY A 14 2.09 10.76 20.39
N ALA A 15 1.46 11.77 19.79
CA ALA A 15 0.64 12.72 20.54
C ALA A 15 -0.69 12.08 20.98
N SER A 16 -1.17 12.48 22.16
CA SER A 16 -2.42 11.98 22.74
C SER A 16 -3.70 12.54 22.07
N ARG A 17 -3.53 13.55 21.20
CA ARG A 17 -4.58 14.21 20.43
C ARG A 17 -4.09 14.50 19.01
N PRO A 18 -4.98 14.51 18.00
CA PRO A 18 -6.42 14.24 18.11
C PRO A 18 -6.71 12.76 18.40
N ARG A 19 -7.89 12.48 18.96
CA ARG A 19 -8.41 11.10 19.06
C ARG A 19 -9.41 10.89 17.94
N LEU A 20 -9.16 9.88 17.13
CA LEU A 20 -10.00 9.53 15.99
C LEU A 20 -10.60 8.15 16.19
N SER A 21 -11.80 7.93 15.67
CA SER A 21 -12.49 6.64 15.70
C SER A 21 -12.69 6.05 14.31
N ARG A 22 -12.15 6.72 13.28
CA ARG A 22 -12.32 6.35 11.87
C ARG A 22 -11.01 6.58 11.13
N LEU A 23 -10.80 5.78 10.09
CA LEU A 23 -9.71 5.96 9.14
C LEU A 23 -10.02 7.17 8.23
N ILE A 24 -8.99 7.89 7.79
CA ILE A 24 -9.13 9.04 6.89
C ILE A 24 -8.33 8.77 5.63
N TYR A 25 -9.02 8.76 4.49
CA TYR A 25 -8.44 8.60 3.17
C TYR A 25 -8.70 9.87 2.37
N PRO A 26 -7.66 10.64 2.02
CA PRO A 26 -7.80 11.77 1.11
C PRO A 26 -8.33 11.32 -0.25
N ALA A 27 -9.01 12.22 -0.96
CA ALA A 27 -9.42 11.96 -2.33
C ALA A 27 -8.18 11.75 -3.23
N PRO A 28 -8.19 10.77 -4.15
CA PRO A 28 -7.07 10.54 -5.05
C PRO A 28 -6.76 11.79 -5.89
N ARG A 29 -5.48 12.18 -5.95
CA ARG A 29 -5.02 13.23 -6.86
C ARG A 29 -4.69 12.64 -8.23
N PRO A 30 -5.18 13.21 -9.35
CA PRO A 30 -4.81 12.74 -10.68
C PRO A 30 -3.29 12.63 -10.86
N GLY A 31 -2.82 11.54 -11.49
CA GLY A 31 -1.40 11.34 -11.80
C GLY A 31 -0.52 10.81 -10.66
N HIS A 32 -1.03 10.60 -9.45
CA HIS A 32 -0.26 10.03 -8.34
C HIS A 32 -0.30 8.49 -8.35
N ALA A 33 0.84 7.84 -8.11
CA ALA A 33 0.99 6.38 -8.07
C ALA A 33 0.40 5.71 -6.80
N GLY A 34 -0.39 6.46 -6.02
CA GLY A 34 -0.98 6.07 -4.75
C GLY A 34 -2.12 6.98 -4.34
N LEU A 35 -2.82 6.63 -3.25
CA LEU A 35 -3.91 7.43 -2.67
C LEU A 35 -3.40 8.65 -1.83
N GLY A 36 -2.08 8.80 -1.70
CA GLY A 36 -1.45 9.70 -0.72
C GLY A 36 -1.34 9.06 0.68
N THR A 37 -0.67 9.78 1.57
CA THR A 37 -0.49 9.40 2.98
C THR A 37 -1.82 9.44 3.72
N HIS A 38 -2.45 8.28 3.92
CA HIS A 38 -3.70 8.17 4.64
C HIS A 38 -3.48 7.95 6.15
N LEU A 39 -4.54 8.15 6.92
CA LEU A 39 -4.56 7.91 8.36
C LEU A 39 -5.27 6.59 8.65
N THR A 40 -4.56 5.67 9.28
CA THR A 40 -5.13 4.46 9.86
C THR A 40 -5.02 4.44 11.38
N LEU A 41 -5.76 3.53 11.98
CA LEU A 41 -5.69 3.22 13.41
C LEU A 41 -5.21 1.78 13.55
N ASP A 42 -4.22 1.55 14.40
CA ASP A 42 -3.92 0.19 14.83
C ASP A 42 -5.03 -0.36 15.75
N LEU A 43 -4.92 -1.65 16.11
CA LEU A 43 -5.92 -2.30 16.97
C LEU A 43 -5.99 -1.70 18.39
N ALA A 44 -4.96 -0.98 18.82
CA ALA A 44 -4.95 -0.24 20.09
C ALA A 44 -5.48 1.20 19.95
N GLY A 45 -5.91 1.60 18.75
CA GLY A 45 -6.41 2.94 18.44
C GLY A 45 -5.32 3.99 18.26
N ARG A 46 -4.05 3.60 18.12
CA ARG A 46 -2.97 4.55 17.82
C ARG A 46 -2.99 4.95 16.36
N ILE A 47 -2.76 6.23 16.11
CA ILE A 47 -2.72 6.81 14.77
C ILE A 47 -1.43 6.37 14.06
N ARG A 48 -1.59 5.92 12.81
CA ARG A 48 -0.50 5.70 11.87
C ARG A 48 -0.80 6.41 10.56
N PHE A 49 0.24 6.98 9.97
CA PHE A 49 0.20 7.66 8.69
C PHE A 49 0.98 6.87 7.64
N GLY A 50 0.54 6.98 6.40
CA GLY A 50 1.19 6.35 5.26
C GLY A 50 0.20 5.47 4.51
N PRO A 51 0.69 4.48 3.77
CA PRO A 51 2.05 4.44 3.25
C PRO A 51 2.30 5.53 2.20
N ASP A 52 3.54 5.97 2.09
CA ASP A 52 4.02 6.66 0.89
C ASP A 52 4.31 5.67 -0.27
N VAL A 53 4.95 6.17 -1.34
CA VAL A 53 5.36 5.36 -2.51
C VAL A 53 6.80 5.65 -2.92
N GLU A 54 7.71 4.75 -2.56
CA GLU A 54 9.14 4.78 -2.90
C GLU A 54 9.48 3.57 -3.78
N TRP A 55 10.02 3.80 -4.97
CA TRP A 55 10.42 2.71 -5.87
C TRP A 55 11.80 2.20 -5.49
N VAL A 56 11.90 0.90 -5.20
CA VAL A 56 13.15 0.23 -4.87
C VAL A 56 13.45 -0.88 -5.89
N ASP A 57 14.68 -1.37 -5.88
CA ASP A 57 15.15 -2.37 -6.84
C ASP A 57 15.01 -3.81 -6.33
N THR A 58 14.89 -4.00 -5.00
CA THR A 58 14.79 -5.33 -4.39
C THR A 58 13.66 -5.40 -3.36
N PRO A 59 13.00 -6.57 -3.19
CA PRO A 59 11.96 -6.76 -2.19
C PRO A 59 12.50 -6.89 -0.75
N GLU A 60 13.83 -6.94 -0.57
CA GLU A 60 14.47 -7.02 0.74
C GLU A 60 14.70 -5.64 1.39
N ASP A 61 14.56 -4.54 0.64
CA ASP A 61 14.74 -3.18 1.18
C ASP A 61 13.54 -2.73 2.04
N LEU A 62 13.41 -3.34 3.22
CA LEU A 62 12.43 -3.01 4.24
C LEU A 62 12.99 -2.05 5.30
N SER A 63 14.14 -1.43 5.04
CA SER A 63 14.73 -0.44 5.95
C SER A 63 13.76 0.71 6.17
N VAL A 64 13.49 1.11 7.42
CA VAL A 64 12.57 2.22 7.67
C VAL A 64 13.27 3.53 7.34
N SER A 65 12.67 4.34 6.46
CA SER A 65 13.24 5.60 5.99
C SER A 65 12.48 6.81 6.52
N SER A 66 13.20 7.81 7.03
CA SER A 66 12.65 9.12 7.38
C SER A 66 12.74 10.13 6.23
N ALA A 67 13.36 9.76 5.10
CA ALA A 67 13.69 10.68 4.01
C ALA A 67 12.46 11.40 3.41
N ARG A 68 11.26 10.80 3.56
CA ARG A 68 10.01 11.32 2.99
C ARG A 68 9.03 11.84 4.04
N LEU A 69 9.46 11.92 5.31
CA LEU A 69 8.63 12.43 6.40
C LEU A 69 8.17 13.87 6.14
N ALA A 70 9.04 14.74 5.62
CA ALA A 70 8.66 16.12 5.30
C ALA A 70 7.52 16.20 4.28
N LEU A 71 7.59 15.40 3.20
CA LEU A 71 6.52 15.31 2.20
C LEU A 71 5.23 14.74 2.80
N ALA A 72 5.34 13.70 3.64
CA ALA A 72 4.20 13.13 4.32
C ALA A 72 3.51 14.14 5.25
N ILE A 73 4.27 14.95 5.99
CA ILE A 73 3.72 16.02 6.84
C ILE A 73 2.89 17.00 6.02
N ASP A 74 3.37 17.41 4.86
CA ASP A 74 2.64 18.34 3.99
C ASP A 74 1.33 17.71 3.46
N GLU A 75 1.35 16.44 3.05
CA GLU A 75 0.12 15.72 2.66
C GLU A 75 -0.86 15.53 3.84
N ILE A 76 -0.36 15.26 5.04
CA ILE A 76 -1.18 15.09 6.25
C ILE A 76 -1.90 16.40 6.60
N ARG A 77 -1.23 17.55 6.45
CA ARG A 77 -1.80 18.87 6.75
C ARG A 77 -3.02 19.20 5.91
N ASP A 78 -3.19 18.60 4.74
CA ASP A 78 -4.36 18.82 3.89
C ASP A 78 -5.68 18.40 4.57
N TYR A 79 -5.63 17.36 5.41
CA TYR A 79 -6.81 16.82 6.10
C TYR A 79 -6.71 16.87 7.62
N LEU A 80 -5.52 17.13 8.16
CA LEU A 80 -5.26 17.33 9.58
C LEU A 80 -4.33 18.54 9.81
N PRO A 81 -4.81 19.78 9.60
CA PRO A 81 -3.96 20.98 9.63
C PRO A 81 -3.26 21.24 10.96
N ALA A 82 -3.84 20.75 12.07
CA ALA A 82 -3.31 20.88 13.42
C ALA A 82 -2.39 19.72 13.84
N VAL A 83 -1.91 18.90 12.89
CA VAL A 83 -0.95 17.83 13.18
C VAL A 83 0.32 18.43 13.79
N ASP A 84 0.83 17.76 14.81
CA ASP A 84 2.12 18.08 15.44
C ASP A 84 3.24 17.31 14.72
N PRO A 85 4.11 17.98 13.92
CA PRO A 85 5.17 17.30 13.20
C PRO A 85 6.17 16.59 14.11
N ASP A 86 6.41 17.12 15.31
CA ASP A 86 7.40 16.59 16.25
C ASP A 86 6.91 15.29 16.92
N ALA A 87 5.62 15.02 16.84
CA ALA A 87 5.02 13.78 17.31
C ALA A 87 5.03 12.65 16.26
N LEU A 88 5.53 12.90 15.03
CA LEU A 88 5.67 11.88 13.99
C LEU A 88 7.03 11.20 14.08
N ALA A 89 7.02 9.87 14.05
CA ALA A 89 8.24 9.07 14.00
C ALA A 89 8.13 7.94 12.97
N PRO A 90 9.21 7.60 12.24
CA PRO A 90 9.22 6.42 11.37
C PRO A 90 8.86 5.15 12.17
N ASP A 91 8.01 4.30 11.59
CA ASP A 91 7.47 3.11 12.28
C ASP A 91 7.89 1.83 11.57
N TYR A 92 7.28 1.54 10.41
CA TYR A 92 7.59 0.34 9.62
C TYR A 92 7.52 0.62 8.13
N ALA A 93 8.04 -0.30 7.32
CA ALA A 93 7.93 -0.28 5.87
C ALA A 93 7.35 -1.60 5.36
N GLY A 94 6.70 -1.54 4.19
CA GLY A 94 6.25 -2.72 3.46
C GLY A 94 6.44 -2.53 1.96
N ILE A 95 6.59 -3.63 1.21
CA ILE A 95 6.78 -3.59 -0.24
C ILE A 95 5.57 -4.17 -0.94
N ARG A 96 5.05 -3.42 -1.92
CA ARG A 96 3.97 -3.86 -2.80
C ARG A 96 4.56 -4.50 -4.06
N PRO A 97 4.14 -5.72 -4.44
CA PRO A 97 4.54 -6.35 -5.68
C PRO A 97 3.73 -5.73 -6.84
N LYS A 98 4.34 -4.83 -7.61
CA LYS A 98 3.70 -4.10 -8.71
C LYS A 98 4.01 -4.75 -10.06
N LEU A 99 3.02 -4.83 -10.95
CA LEU A 99 3.19 -5.32 -12.33
C LEU A 99 3.66 -4.23 -13.30
N SER A 100 3.62 -2.96 -12.87
CA SER A 100 4.12 -1.81 -13.62
C SER A 100 4.53 -0.68 -12.67
N ARG A 101 5.50 0.14 -13.10
CA ARG A 101 5.86 1.40 -12.46
C ARG A 101 4.92 2.57 -12.79
N SER A 102 4.14 2.47 -13.86
CA SER A 102 3.35 3.59 -14.42
C SER A 102 1.83 3.51 -14.19
N GLY A 103 1.36 2.60 -13.34
CA GLY A 103 -0.06 2.37 -13.15
C GLY A 103 -0.74 3.34 -12.18
N SER A 104 -1.84 3.96 -12.62
CA SER A 104 -2.86 4.53 -11.73
C SER A 104 -3.35 3.46 -10.76
N VAL A 105 -3.55 3.81 -9.49
CA VAL A 105 -4.05 2.88 -8.44
C VAL A 105 -5.56 2.71 -8.43
N THR A 106 -6.30 3.57 -9.13
CA THR A 106 -7.76 3.61 -9.02
C THR A 106 -8.42 3.22 -10.32
N HIS A 107 -8.29 4.00 -11.41
CA HIS A 107 -8.70 3.62 -12.78
C HIS A 107 -7.98 4.51 -13.81
N GLY A 108 -7.98 4.11 -15.09
CA GLY A 108 -7.47 4.92 -16.21
C GLY A 108 -6.40 4.24 -17.07
N THR A 109 -5.83 4.99 -18.01
CA THR A 109 -4.74 4.51 -18.88
C THR A 109 -3.54 4.08 -18.04
N GLY A 110 -3.19 2.79 -18.07
CA GLY A 110 -2.04 2.23 -17.36
C GLY A 110 -2.37 1.44 -16.08
N PHE A 111 -3.63 1.40 -15.63
CA PHE A 111 -4.03 0.46 -14.56
C PHE A 111 -3.77 -0.99 -15.00
N GLN A 112 -3.15 -1.78 -14.13
CA GLN A 112 -2.99 -3.23 -14.30
C GLN A 112 -3.55 -3.94 -13.09
N ASP A 113 -4.49 -4.84 -13.32
CA ASP A 113 -5.03 -5.72 -12.29
C ASP A 113 -4.03 -6.83 -11.94
N PHE A 114 -4.19 -7.43 -10.77
CA PHE A 114 -3.40 -8.59 -10.36
C PHE A 114 -3.76 -9.84 -11.19
N ILE A 115 -2.84 -10.80 -11.25
CA ILE A 115 -2.99 -12.01 -12.05
C ILE A 115 -3.15 -13.21 -11.13
N VAL A 116 -4.18 -14.02 -11.38
CA VAL A 116 -4.33 -15.37 -10.82
C VAL A 116 -4.63 -16.33 -11.98
N ARG A 117 -3.65 -17.15 -12.38
CA ARG A 117 -3.80 -18.07 -13.53
C ARG A 117 -3.11 -19.41 -13.32
N ALA A 118 -3.60 -20.43 -14.02
CA ALA A 118 -2.86 -21.66 -14.24
C ALA A 118 -1.83 -21.47 -15.36
N GLU A 119 -0.65 -22.05 -15.23
CA GLU A 119 0.39 -21.97 -16.25
C GLU A 119 0.26 -23.17 -17.22
N GLU A 120 0.19 -22.86 -18.52
CA GLU A 120 -0.01 -23.86 -19.58
C GLU A 120 1.18 -24.84 -19.64
N GLY A 121 0.88 -26.13 -19.80
CA GLY A 121 1.91 -27.18 -19.84
C GLY A 121 2.53 -27.52 -18.48
N HIS A 122 2.12 -26.83 -17.40
CA HIS A 122 2.64 -27.04 -16.04
C HIS A 122 1.51 -27.45 -15.10
N GLY A 123 1.17 -28.74 -15.11
CA GLY A 123 0.06 -29.30 -14.36
C GLY A 123 0.07 -28.91 -12.87
N GLY A 124 -1.01 -28.25 -12.42
CA GLY A 124 -1.19 -27.82 -11.04
C GLY A 124 -0.43 -26.55 -10.63
N TRP A 125 0.33 -25.92 -11.53
CA TRP A 125 1.03 -24.66 -11.22
C TRP A 125 0.08 -23.46 -11.36
N ILE A 126 -0.13 -22.71 -10.28
CA ILE A 126 -0.91 -21.46 -10.27
C ILE A 126 -0.02 -20.28 -9.88
N SER A 127 0.05 -19.26 -10.74
CA SER A 127 0.77 -18.02 -10.47
C SER A 127 -0.16 -16.95 -9.91
N LEU A 128 0.25 -16.33 -8.79
CA LEU A 128 -0.39 -15.17 -8.18
C LEU A 128 0.60 -14.00 -8.27
N LEU A 129 0.34 -13.05 -9.17
CA LEU A 129 1.28 -11.97 -9.48
C LEU A 129 0.60 -10.62 -9.25
N GLY A 130 1.35 -9.66 -8.72
CA GLY A 130 0.81 -8.31 -8.55
C GLY A 130 -0.21 -8.16 -7.43
N ILE A 131 -0.28 -9.12 -6.49
CA ILE A 131 -1.24 -9.10 -5.37
C ILE A 131 -0.82 -8.03 -4.36
N GLU A 132 -1.07 -6.77 -4.70
CA GLU A 132 -0.99 -5.63 -3.79
C GLU A 132 -2.33 -5.37 -3.10
N SER A 133 -2.59 -4.18 -2.55
CA SER A 133 -3.92 -3.81 -2.05
C SER A 133 -4.98 -3.91 -3.16
N PRO A 134 -6.14 -4.54 -2.94
CA PRO A 134 -6.71 -4.98 -1.65
C PRO A 134 -6.50 -6.47 -1.32
N GLY A 135 -5.35 -7.06 -1.66
CA GLY A 135 -5.05 -8.50 -1.56
C GLY A 135 -5.28 -9.17 -0.20
N LEU A 136 -5.03 -8.45 0.90
CA LEU A 136 -5.36 -8.97 2.24
C LEU A 136 -6.88 -9.10 2.42
N THR A 137 -7.62 -8.04 2.08
CA THR A 137 -9.09 -8.00 2.15
C THR A 137 -9.73 -9.02 1.22
N SER A 138 -9.15 -9.26 0.04
CA SER A 138 -9.65 -10.22 -0.95
C SER A 138 -9.06 -11.63 -0.84
N SER A 139 -8.26 -11.90 0.20
CA SER A 139 -7.50 -13.15 0.34
C SER A 139 -8.35 -14.43 0.24
N LEU A 140 -9.53 -14.46 0.86
CA LEU A 140 -10.44 -15.61 0.78
C LEU A 140 -11.00 -15.81 -0.64
N ALA A 141 -11.39 -14.73 -1.31
CA ALA A 141 -11.89 -14.79 -2.69
C ALA A 141 -10.79 -15.21 -3.68
N ILE A 142 -9.55 -14.76 -3.45
CA ILE A 142 -8.37 -15.21 -4.20
C ILE A 142 -8.17 -16.72 -4.00
N ALA A 143 -8.23 -17.21 -2.76
CA ALA A 143 -8.08 -18.64 -2.47
C ALA A 143 -9.16 -19.49 -3.17
N GLU A 144 -10.41 -19.03 -3.20
CA GLU A 144 -11.47 -19.69 -3.96
C GLU A 144 -11.20 -19.72 -5.47
N ARG A 145 -10.66 -18.64 -6.03
CA ARG A 145 -10.26 -18.59 -7.45
C ARG A 145 -9.15 -19.59 -7.73
N VAL A 146 -8.14 -19.68 -6.86
CA VAL A 146 -7.05 -20.67 -6.96
C VAL A 146 -7.62 -22.09 -6.91
N ARG A 147 -8.51 -22.39 -5.96
CA ARG A 147 -9.16 -23.71 -5.85
C ARG A 147 -9.91 -24.09 -7.13
N ARG A 148 -10.64 -23.15 -7.74
CA ARG A 148 -11.34 -23.37 -9.01
C ARG A 148 -10.39 -23.66 -10.17
N LEU A 149 -9.22 -23.03 -10.21
CA LEU A 149 -8.23 -23.29 -11.26
C LEU A 149 -7.50 -24.63 -11.08
N LEU A 150 -7.40 -25.14 -9.85
CA LEU A 150 -6.74 -26.41 -9.55
C LEU A 150 -7.64 -27.63 -9.73
N HIS A 151 -8.96 -27.48 -9.53
CA HIS A 151 -9.89 -28.60 -9.39
C HIS A 151 -11.20 -28.46 -10.17
N GLY A 152 -11.44 -27.30 -10.79
CA GLY A 152 -12.59 -27.08 -11.67
C GLY A 152 -12.25 -27.42 -13.11
#